data_AF-A0A539DZB4-F1
#
_entry.id   AF-A0A539DZB4-F1
#
_cell.length_a   1.000
_cell.length_b   1.000
_cell.length_c   1.000
_cell.angle_alpha   90.00
_cell.angle_beta   90.00
_cell.angle_gamma   90.00
#
_symmetry.space_group_name_H-M   'P 1'
#
loop_
_entity.id
_entity.type
_entity.pdbx_description
1 polymer ?
#
loop_
_entity_poly.entity_id
_entity_poly.type
_entity_poly.pdbx_seq_one_letter_code
_entity_poly.pdbx_strand_id
1 'polypeptide(L)'
;MGAVLRRRLPAYEVFTDLHRIPNELRGMHARNPVNLPPQRGVQIELPPRVRGTTPLFWDWEGPGLAPHAQALVDGLVEAVDSWSL
;
A
#
# COMPACT_ATOMS: atom_id res chain seq x y z
N MET A 1 0.44 -9.26 -4.61
CA MET A 1 0.43 -7.94 -3.93
C MET A 1 1.66 -7.72 -3.04
N GLY A 2 1.75 -8.30 -1.83
CA GLY A 2 2.83 -7.99 -0.88
C GLY A 2 4.27 -8.19 -1.40
N ALA A 3 4.52 -9.24 -2.19
CA ALA A 3 5.82 -9.47 -2.82
C ALA A 3 6.19 -8.38 -3.84
N VAL A 4 5.22 -7.94 -4.65
CA VAL A 4 5.40 -6.86 -5.63
C VAL A 4 5.73 -5.55 -4.91
N LEU A 5 4.99 -5.22 -3.84
CA LEU A 5 5.23 -4.01 -3.05
C LEU A 5 6.61 -4.01 -2.39
N ARG A 6 7.10 -5.14 -1.86
CA ARG A 6 8.48 -5.25 -1.33
C ARG A 6 9.53 -4.87 -2.37
N ARG A 7 9.34 -5.32 -3.62
CA ARG A 7 10.27 -5.04 -4.71
C ARG A 7 10.17 -3.58 -5.19
N ARG A 8 8.96 -3.02 -5.26
CA ARG A 8 8.71 -1.65 -5.73
C ARG A 8 9.04 -0.57 -4.69
N LEU A 9 9.00 -0.92 -3.41
CA LEU A 9 9.29 -0.02 -2.29
C LEU A 9 10.48 -0.56 -1.46
N PRO A 10 11.68 -0.74 -2.04
CA PRO A 10 12.79 -1.44 -1.38
C PRO A 10 13.34 -0.71 -0.14
N ALA A 11 13.05 0.58 0.01
CA ALA A 11 13.40 1.37 1.19
C ALA A 11 12.47 1.14 2.39
N TYR A 12 11.43 0.31 2.26
CA TYR A 12 10.41 0.08 3.27
C TYR A 12 10.26 -1.40 3.59
N GLU A 13 10.05 -1.72 4.87
CA GLU A 13 9.67 -3.08 5.26
C GLU A 13 8.15 -3.25 5.08
N VAL A 14 7.75 -4.26 4.29
CA VAL A 14 6.33 -4.59 4.07
C VAL A 14 5.97 -5.82 4.90
N PHE A 15 5.14 -5.62 5.91
CA PHE A 15 4.57 -6.69 6.73
C PHE A 15 3.28 -7.21 6.09
N THR A 16 3.19 -8.53 5.88
CA THR A 16 1.95 -9.22 5.44
C THR A 16 1.48 -10.26 6.47
N ASP A 17 2.30 -10.51 7.49
CA ASP A 17 1.95 -11.36 8.62
C ASP A 17 1.20 -10.51 9.66
N LEU A 18 -0.04 -10.87 9.95
CA LEU A 18 -0.90 -10.17 10.91
C LEU A 18 -0.30 -10.13 12.31
N HIS A 19 0.51 -11.12 12.70
CA HIS A 19 1.15 -11.16 14.02
C HIS A 19 2.25 -10.10 14.16
N ARG A 20 2.82 -9.63 13.04
CA ARG A 20 3.81 -8.52 13.01
C ARG A 20 3.16 -7.14 12.93
N ILE A 21 1.87 -7.06 12.59
CA ILE A 21 1.14 -5.79 12.44
C ILE A 21 0.48 -5.41 13.77
N PRO A 22 0.58 -4.15 14.24
CA PRO A 22 -0.14 -3.65 15.41
C PRO A 22 -1.64 -3.92 15.33
N ASN A 23 -2.28 -4.24 16.46
CA ASN A 23 -3.64 -4.78 16.46
C ASN A 23 -4.65 -3.85 15.76
N GLU A 24 -4.57 -2.55 16.04
CA GLU A 24 -5.41 -1.52 15.43
C GLU A 24 -5.22 -1.37 13.91
N LEU A 25 -4.09 -1.81 13.35
CA LEU A 25 -3.76 -1.66 11.93
C LEU A 25 -4.03 -2.92 11.10
N ARG A 26 -4.49 -4.02 11.71
CA ARG A 26 -4.72 -5.30 11.01
C ARG A 26 -5.92 -5.30 10.08
N GLY A 27 -6.84 -4.34 10.25
CA GLY A 27 -8.06 -4.25 9.43
C GLY A 27 -9.06 -5.40 9.61
N MET A 28 -8.91 -6.26 10.63
CA MET A 28 -9.70 -7.50 10.81
C MET A 28 -11.12 -7.28 11.38
N HIS A 29 -11.49 -6.04 11.72
CA HIS A 29 -12.80 -5.76 12.27
C HIS A 29 -13.91 -6.07 11.24
N ALA A 30 -14.98 -6.76 11.65
CA ALA A 30 -16.04 -7.23 10.75
C ALA A 30 -16.75 -6.08 9.99
N ARG A 31 -16.81 -4.89 10.59
CA ARG A 31 -17.38 -3.67 9.97
C ARG A 31 -16.37 -2.79 9.25
N ASN A 32 -15.13 -3.23 9.10
CA ASN A 32 -14.19 -2.51 8.25
C ASN A 32 -14.75 -2.52 6.81
N PRO A 33 -14.89 -1.36 6.13
CA PRO A 33 -15.45 -1.29 4.79
C PRO A 33 -14.79 -2.26 3.80
N VAL A 34 -13.49 -2.51 3.94
CA VAL A 34 -12.75 -3.43 3.07
C VAL A 34 -13.20 -4.90 3.22
N ASN A 35 -13.83 -5.26 4.33
CA ASN A 35 -14.29 -6.62 4.63
C ASN A 35 -15.74 -6.89 4.21
N LEU A 36 -16.46 -5.88 3.72
CA LEU A 36 -17.89 -5.99 3.38
C LEU A 36 -18.18 -6.60 1.99
N PRO A 37 -17.40 -6.35 0.93
CA PRO A 37 -17.67 -6.92 -0.39
C PRO A 37 -17.54 -8.45 -0.41
N PRO A 38 -18.20 -9.15 -1.37
CA PRO A 38 -17.93 -10.56 -1.64
C PRO A 38 -16.44 -10.77 -1.90
N GLN A 39 -15.87 -11.84 -1.34
CA GLN A 39 -14.43 -12.16 -1.39
C GLN A 39 -13.52 -11.22 -0.58
N ARG A 40 -14.09 -10.21 0.12
CA ARG A 40 -13.36 -9.23 0.93
C ARG A 40 -12.32 -8.45 0.11
N GLY A 41 -11.64 -7.51 0.74
CA GLY A 41 -10.56 -6.74 0.15
C GLY A 41 -9.31 -6.75 1.02
N VAL A 42 -8.37 -5.87 0.66
CA VAL A 42 -7.10 -5.70 1.36
C VAL A 42 -6.97 -4.25 1.83
N GLN A 43 -6.63 -4.04 3.10
CA GLN A 43 -6.22 -2.74 3.63
C GLN A 43 -4.70 -2.64 3.62
N ILE A 44 -4.18 -1.47 3.24
CA ILE A 44 -2.75 -1.18 3.21
C ILE A 44 -2.52 0.09 4.03
N GLU A 45 -1.76 -0.05 5.12
CA GLU A 45 -1.34 1.07 5.95
C GLU A 45 -0.02 1.65 5.44
N LEU A 46 0.03 2.97 5.25
CA LEU A 46 1.13 3.64 4.55
C LEU A 46 1.78 4.73 5.42
N PRO A 47 3.11 4.76 5.53
CA PRO A 47 3.79 5.86 6.22
C PRO A 47 3.64 7.17 5.43
N PRO A 48 3.74 8.35 6.08
CA PRO A 48 3.59 9.66 5.44
C PRO A 48 4.41 9.85 4.16
N ARG A 49 5.62 9.29 4.12
CA ARG A 49 6.54 9.43 2.98
C ARG A 49 6.05 8.71 1.72
N VAL A 50 5.44 7.53 1.86
CA VAL A 50 4.81 6.82 0.74
C VAL A 50 3.55 7.54 0.27
N ARG A 51 2.83 8.19 1.20
CA ARG A 51 1.67 9.02 0.88
C ARG A 51 2.04 10.35 0.17
N GLY A 52 3.32 10.69 0.09
CA GLY A 52 3.78 11.97 -0.48
C GLY A 52 3.47 13.19 0.41
N THR A 53 3.06 13.01 1.66
CA THR A 53 2.63 14.10 2.55
C THR A 53 3.72 14.56 3.51
N THR A 54 4.99 14.23 3.24
CA THR A 54 6.12 14.70 4.04
C THR A 54 6.69 15.98 3.43
N PRO A 55 7.35 16.84 4.24
CA PRO A 55 8.07 17.99 3.70
C PRO A 55 9.03 17.62 2.56
N LEU A 56 9.67 16.44 2.56
CA LEU A 56 10.57 16.04 1.47
C LEU A 56 10.00 16.19 0.04
N PHE A 57 8.67 16.19 -0.14
CA PHE A 57 8.02 16.35 -1.44
C PHE A 57 7.08 17.57 -1.49
N TRP A 58 7.29 18.58 -0.63
CA TRP A 58 6.41 19.75 -0.52
C TRP A 58 6.40 20.61 -1.80
N ASP A 59 7.51 20.61 -2.53
CA ASP A 59 7.78 21.34 -3.77
C ASP A 59 7.86 20.41 -5.00
N TRP A 60 7.31 19.20 -4.90
CA TRP A 60 7.33 18.27 -6.02
C TRP A 60 6.44 18.76 -7.17
N GLU A 61 7.06 19.16 -8.28
CA GLU A 61 6.38 19.64 -9.50
C GLU A 61 6.47 18.65 -10.69
N GLY A 62 6.89 17.41 -10.44
CA GLY A 62 7.00 16.39 -11.49
C GLY A 62 5.65 16.11 -12.18
N PRO A 63 5.66 15.51 -13.38
CA PRO A 63 4.44 15.31 -14.20
C PRO A 63 3.41 14.34 -13.58
N GLY A 64 3.67 13.79 -12.39
CA GLY A 64 2.84 12.81 -11.71
C GLY A 64 3.06 12.81 -10.20
N LEU A 65 2.68 11.73 -9.53
CA LEU A 65 2.80 11.62 -8.07
C LEU A 65 4.28 11.68 -7.62
N ALA A 66 4.48 12.08 -6.36
CA ALA A 66 5.80 12.00 -5.73
C ALA A 66 6.38 10.57 -5.88
N PRO A 67 7.71 10.39 -6.02
CA PRO A 67 8.31 9.12 -6.44
C PRO A 67 7.85 7.87 -5.67
N HIS A 68 7.72 7.96 -4.35
CA HIS A 68 7.26 6.81 -3.54
C HIS A 68 5.77 6.51 -3.71
N ALA A 69 4.94 7.53 -3.94
CA ALA A 69 3.52 7.34 -4.22
C ALA A 69 3.33 6.74 -5.62
N GLN A 70 4.11 7.19 -6.61
CA GLN A 70 4.10 6.58 -7.94
C GLN A 70 4.55 5.12 -7.89
N ALA A 71 5.64 4.82 -7.17
CA ALA A 71 6.12 3.44 -7.02
C ALA A 71 5.10 2.51 -6.33
N LEU A 72 4.32 3.04 -5.37
CA LEU A 72 3.19 2.31 -4.79
C LEU A 72 2.14 2.00 -5.85
N VAL A 73 1.67 3.01 -6.59
CA VAL A 73 0.64 2.83 -7.64
C VAL A 73 1.09 1.81 -8.69
N ASP A 74 2.31 1.94 -9.21
CA ASP A 74 2.87 1.00 -10.19
C ASP A 74 2.91 -0.43 -9.65
N GLY A 75 3.24 -0.59 -8.36
CA GLY A 75 3.24 -1.90 -7.70
C GLY A 75 1.84 -2.48 -7.48
N LEU A 76 0.82 -1.65 -7.23
CA LEU A 76 -0.57 -2.11 -7.14
C LEU A 76 -1.09 -2.55 -8.51
N VAL A 77 -0.83 -1.76 -9.56
CA VAL A 77 -1.19 -2.09 -10.96
C VAL A 77 -0.56 -3.42 -11.36
N GLU A 78 0.76 -3.55 -11.21
CA GLU A 78 1.46 -4.79 -11.55
C GLU A 78 0.91 -6.01 -10.78
N ALA A 79 0.55 -5.83 -9.50
CA ALA A 79 -0.01 -6.92 -8.73
C ALA A 79 -1.41 -7.33 -9.19
N VAL A 80 -2.26 -6.39 -9.62
CA VAL A 80 -3.59 -6.70 -10.17
C VAL A 80 -3.46 -7.36 -11.55
N ASP A 81 -2.56 -6.87 -12.41
CA ASP A 81 -2.30 -7.44 -13.74
C ASP A 81 -1.78 -8.89 -13.66
N SER A 82 -1.22 -9.30 -12.52
CA SER A 82 -0.75 -10.67 -12.28
C SER A 82 -1.84 -11.66 -11.87
N TRP A 83 -3.06 -11.20 -11.60
CA TRP A 83 -4.16 -12.09 -11.19
C TRP A 83 -4.74 -12.83 -12.40
N SER A 84 -4.74 -14.16 -12.33
CA SER A 84 -5.52 -14.99 -13.24
C SER A 84 -7.00 -14.87 -12.89
N LEU A 85 -7.82 -14.41 -13.83
CA LEU A 85 -9.29 -14.36 -13.73
C LEU A 85 -9.93 -15.75 -13.81
#